data_AF-A0A1E3H517-F1
#
_entry.id   AF-A0A1E3H517-F1
#
_cell.length_a   1.000
_cell.length_b   1.000
_cell.length_c   1.000
_cell.angle_alpha   90.00
_cell.angle_beta   90.00
_cell.angle_gamma   90.00
#
_symmetry.space_group_name_H-M   'P 1'
#
loop_
_entity.id
_entity.type
_entity.pdbx_description
1 polymer ?
#
loop_
_entity_poly.entity_id
_entity_poly.type
_entity_poly.pdbx_seq_one_letter_code
_entity_poly.pdbx_strand_id
1 'polypeptide(L)' 'MPAEIFPEDAGLLIADGFGAAILREAPDHRLGAAARKAVTLRFAHAAARRFHGLVDPNAGDGLQAF' A
#
# COMPACT_ATOMS: atom_id res chain seq x y z
N MET A 1 2.94 -7.89 21.60
CA MET A 1 2.29 -9.06 20.97
C MET A 1 3.38 -10.09 20.70
N PRO A 2 3.24 -11.35 21.15
CA PRO A 2 4.23 -12.40 20.85
C PRO A 2 4.31 -12.67 19.35
N ALA A 3 5.48 -13.03 18.82
CA ALA A 3 5.67 -13.25 17.38
C ALA A 3 5.15 -14.63 16.92
N GLU A 4 5.05 -15.55 17.86
CA GLU A 4 4.75 -16.98 17.66
C GLU A 4 3.26 -17.23 17.34
N ILE A 5 2.40 -16.22 17.54
CA ILE A 5 0.97 -16.32 17.20
C ILE A 5 0.72 -16.12 15.70
N PHE A 6 1.70 -15.60 14.96
CA PHE A 6 1.59 -15.31 13.53
C PHE A 6 2.05 -16.50 12.68
N PRO A 7 1.47 -16.72 11.50
CA PRO A 7 1.87 -17.81 10.61
C PRO A 7 3.38 -17.78 10.29
N GLU A 8 4.05 -18.92 10.43
CA GLU A 8 5.50 -19.03 10.23
C GLU A 8 5.92 -18.90 8.77
N ASP A 9 5.02 -19.19 7.84
CA ASP A 9 5.24 -19.15 6.38
C ASP A 9 5.04 -17.76 5.76
N ALA A 10 4.56 -16.78 6.55
CA ALA A 10 4.42 -15.40 6.13
C ALA A 10 5.58 -14.52 6.64
N GLY A 11 5.90 -13.44 5.92
CA GLY A 11 6.78 -12.40 6.42
C GLY A 11 6.18 -11.65 7.61
N LEU A 12 7.02 -11.09 8.48
CA LEU A 12 6.61 -10.39 9.69
C LEU A 12 7.35 -9.06 9.86
N LEU A 13 6.58 -7.98 9.94
CA LEU A 13 7.03 -6.64 10.26
C LEU A 13 6.46 -6.22 11.62
N ILE A 14 7.29 -5.64 12.49
CA ILE A 14 6.83 -4.91 13.68
C ILE A 14 6.99 -3.43 13.41
N ALA A 15 5.94 -2.65 13.70
CA ALA A 15 5.89 -1.22 13.47
C ALA A 15 5.25 -0.48 14.65
N ASP A 16 5.58 0.81 14.77
CA ASP A 16 4.96 1.77 15.67
C ASP A 16 4.67 3.10 14.94
N GLY A 17 4.42 4.18 15.68
CA GLY A 17 4.16 5.51 15.10
C GLY A 17 5.38 6.19 14.47
N PHE A 18 6.59 5.64 14.64
CA PHE A 18 7.85 6.24 14.23
C PHE A 18 8.60 5.41 13.19
N GLY A 19 8.46 4.08 13.20
CA GLY A 19 9.18 3.22 12.28
C GLY A 19 8.72 1.77 12.27
N ALA A 20 9.53 0.92 11.64
CA ALA A 20 9.28 -0.51 11.55
C ALA A 20 10.59 -1.30 11.39
N ALA A 21 10.56 -2.58 11.76
CA ALA A 21 11.62 -3.55 11.52
C ALA A 21 11.06 -4.85 10.93
N ILE A 22 11.80 -5.43 9.99
CA ILE A 22 11.52 -6.76 9.44
C ILE A 22 12.09 -7.79 10.41
N LEU A 23 11.23 -8.62 11.00
CA LEU A 23 11.63 -9.74 11.85
C LEU A 23 11.78 -11.04 11.06
N ARG A 24 11.02 -11.18 9.99
CA ARG A 24 11.08 -12.33 9.09
C ARG A 24 10.72 -11.89 7.68
N GLU A 25 11.58 -12.21 6.72
CA GLU A 25 11.33 -11.93 5.30
C GLU A 25 10.18 -12.79 4.78
N ALA A 26 9.38 -12.21 3.89
CA ALA A 26 8.33 -12.96 3.20
C ALA A 26 8.93 -13.85 2.10
N PRO A 27 8.37 -15.03 1.84
CA PRO A 27 8.76 -15.82 0.68
C PRO A 27 8.47 -15.07 -0.63
N ASP A 28 9.27 -15.32 -1.67
CA ASP A 28 9.09 -14.69 -2.97
C ASP A 28 7.84 -15.24 -3.69
N HIS A 29 6.93 -14.33 -4.05
CA HIS A 29 5.67 -14.64 -4.73
C HIS A 29 5.54 -13.77 -5.97
N ARG A 30 6.36 -14.06 -7.00
CA ARG A 30 6.42 -13.23 -8.20
C ARG A 30 5.10 -13.18 -8.94
N LEU A 31 4.67 -11.96 -9.25
CA LEU A 31 3.51 -11.72 -10.10
C LEU A 31 3.84 -11.95 -11.59
N GLY A 32 2.85 -12.39 -12.36
CA GLY A 32 2.92 -12.33 -13.83
C GLY A 32 2.96 -10.89 -14.35
N ALA A 33 3.41 -10.69 -15.59
CA ALA A 33 3.61 -9.35 -16.17
C ALA A 33 2.31 -8.51 -16.21
N ALA A 34 1.19 -9.11 -16.63
CA ALA A 34 -0.10 -8.43 -16.68
C ALA A 34 -0.58 -8.01 -15.28
N ALA A 35 -0.51 -8.90 -14.29
CA ALA A 35 -0.91 -8.62 -12.91
C ALA A 35 -0.04 -7.52 -12.27
N ARG A 36 1.28 -7.59 -12.46
CA ARG A 36 2.22 -6.55 -11.99
C ARG A 36 1.87 -5.18 -12.58
N LYS A 37 1.68 -5.08 -13.90
CA LYS A 37 1.28 -3.81 -14.56
C LYS A 37 -0.03 -3.27 -13.98
N ALA A 38 -1.03 -4.13 -13.83
CA ALA A 38 -2.32 -3.74 -13.28
C ALA A 38 -2.21 -3.19 -11.85
N VAL A 39 -1.47 -3.86 -10.96
CA VAL A 39 -1.27 -3.40 -9.58
C VAL A 39 -0.47 -2.10 -9.52
N THR A 40 0.60 -1.96 -10.31
CA THR A 40 1.39 -0.72 -10.38
C THR A 40 0.54 0.46 -10.84
N LEU A 41 -0.29 0.29 -11.88
CA LEU A 41 -1.18 1.37 -12.35
C LEU A 41 -2.24 1.74 -11.31
N ARG A 42 -2.81 0.74 -10.62
CA ARG A 42 -3.77 1.00 -9.51
C ARG A 42 -3.11 1.78 -8.37
N PHE A 43 -1.88 1.42 -8.00
CA PHE A 43 -1.11 2.15 -7.00
C PHE A 43 -0.87 3.61 -7.44
N ALA A 44 -0.44 3.82 -8.68
CA ALA A 44 -0.19 5.16 -9.22
C ALA A 44 -1.46 6.04 -9.19
N HIS A 45 -2.60 5.50 -9.63
CA HIS A 45 -3.87 6.22 -9.58
C HIS A 45 -4.30 6.54 -8.14
N ALA A 46 -4.18 5.59 -7.21
CA ALA A 46 -4.52 5.83 -5.80
C ALA A 46 -3.63 6.93 -5.19
N ALA A 47 -2.32 6.87 -5.43
CA ALA A 47 -1.37 7.87 -4.96
C ALA A 47 -1.65 9.25 -5.55
N ALA A 48 -1.87 9.35 -6.87
CA ALA A 48 -2.17 10.61 -7.55
C ALA A 48 -3.46 11.25 -7.01
N ARG A 49 -4.53 10.47 -6.83
CA ARG A 49 -5.80 10.98 -6.28
C ARG A 49 -5.64 11.50 -4.85
N ARG A 50 -4.92 10.75 -4.00
CA ARG A 50 -4.67 11.18 -2.61
C ARG A 50 -3.79 12.43 -2.55
N PHE A 51 -2.75 12.48 -3.39
CA PHE A 51 -1.87 13.64 -3.48
C PHE A 51 -2.63 14.86 -3.99
N HIS A 52 -3.47 14.70 -5.01
CA HIS A 52 -4.27 15.79 -5.56
C HIS A 52 -5.22 16.37 -4.51
N GLY A 53 -5.96 15.54 -3.76
CA GLY A 53 -6.82 16.04 -2.68
C GLY A 53 -6.08 16.63 -1.49
N LEU A 54 -4.79 16.32 -1.31
CA LEU A 54 -3.93 16.98 -0.31
C LEU A 54 -3.46 18.36 -0.78
N VAL A 55 -3.07 18.46 -2.05
CA VAL A 55 -2.54 19.70 -2.65
C VAL A 55 -3.66 20.69 -2.95
N ASP A 56 -4.80 20.19 -3.42
CA ASP A 56 -5.99 20.97 -3.74
C ASP A 56 -7.24 20.26 -3.20
N PRO A 57 -7.63 20.56 -1.95
CA PRO A 57 -8.80 19.96 -1.32
C PRO A 57 -10.12 20.22 -2.06
N ASN A 58 -10.20 21.31 -2.83
CA ASN A 58 -11.41 21.71 -3.56
C ASN A 58 -11.44 21.16 -5.00
N ALA A 59 -10.40 20.47 -5.45
CA ALA A 59 -10.34 19.96 -6.82
C ALA A 59 -11.46 18.96 -7.16
N GLY A 60 -12.04 18.31 -6.15
CA GLY A 60 -13.21 17.44 -6.30
C GLY A 60 -14.54 18.17 -6.44
N ASP A 61 -14.62 19.44 -6.03
CA ASP A 61 -15.88 20.19 -5.96
C ASP A 61 -16.42 20.54 -7.35
N GLY A 62 -15.54 20.65 -8.36
CA GLY A 62 -15.91 20.85 -9.76
C GLY A 62 -16.47 19.62 -10.49
N LEU A 63 -16.31 18.42 -9.92
CA LEU A 63 -16.85 17.16 -10.47
C LEU A 63 -18.23 16.80 -9.91
N GLN A 64 -18.72 17.51 -8.88
CA GLN A 64 -20.05 17.32 -8.30
C GLN A 64 -21.08 18.36 -8.79
N ALA A 65 -20.65 19.29 -9.65
CA ALA A 65 -21.50 20.32 -10.26
C ALA A 65 -22.20 19.87 -11.55
N PHE A 66 -22.17 18.56 -11.86
CA PHE A 66 -22.86 17.94 -13.00
C PHE A 66 -23.59 16.67 -12.58
#